data_AF-A0A0H3XLA5-F1
#
_entry.id   AF-A0A0H3XLA5-F1
#
_cell.length_a   1.000
_cell.length_b   1.000
_cell.length_c   1.000
_cell.angle_alpha   90.00
_cell.angle_beta   90.00
_cell.angle_gamma   90.00
#
_symmetry.space_group_name_H-M   'P 1'
#
loop_
_entity.id
_entity.type
_entity.pdbx_description
1 polymer ?
#
loop_
_entity_poly.entity_id
_entity_poly.type
_entity_poly.pdbx_seq_one_letter_code
_entity_poly.pdbx_strand_id
1 'polypeptide(L)'
;MAIDKKINYYFGSIIFIAILDAALTISIFTRAIISLIHGQWIPPVIQIIPLIFFGTLLYFEVSFLCKYYQEKKKHSHSSFQNTTALLAIQTKNPQRFKIKIIFNYIACGFVVLMGFIGIIPLCLMIKGQQAYQKSVQENINNKKM
;
A
#
# COMPACT_ATOMS: atom_id res chain seq x y z
N MET A 1 -20.04 4.63 10.04
CA MET A 1 -20.07 4.98 8.60
C MET A 1 -18.92 5.93 8.17
N ALA A 2 -18.64 7.04 8.87
CA ALA A 2 -17.57 7.97 8.48
C ALA A 2 -16.15 7.36 8.58
N ILE A 3 -15.93 6.46 9.53
CA ILE A 3 -14.65 5.75 9.73
C ILE A 3 -14.36 4.79 8.57
N ASP A 4 -15.37 4.01 8.14
CA ASP A 4 -15.26 3.12 7.00
C ASP A 4 -14.92 3.85 5.70
N LYS A 5 -15.47 5.05 5.48
CA LYS A 5 -15.07 5.93 4.36
C LYS A 5 -13.60 6.33 4.43
N LYS A 6 -13.09 6.70 5.63
CA LYS A 6 -11.67 7.06 5.83
C LYS A 6 -10.72 5.88 5.58
N ILE A 7 -11.10 4.67 6.00
CA ILE A 7 -10.34 3.46 5.72
C ILE A 7 -10.39 3.12 4.22
N ASN A 8 -11.51 3.36 3.54
CA ASN A 8 -11.58 3.17 2.10
C ASN A 8 -10.66 4.16 1.36
N TYR A 9 -10.53 5.41 1.82
CA TYR A 9 -9.55 6.36 1.27
C TYR A 9 -8.11 5.89 1.48
N TYR A 10 -7.78 5.31 2.64
CA TYR A 10 -6.47 4.71 2.90
C TYR A 10 -6.11 3.64 1.85
N PHE A 11 -7.03 2.71 1.56
CA PHE A 11 -6.80 1.70 0.52
C PHE A 11 -6.81 2.27 -0.88
N GLY A 12 -7.66 3.27 -1.16
CA GLY A 12 -7.63 4.01 -2.40
C GLY A 12 -6.25 4.62 -2.67
N SER A 13 -5.60 5.16 -1.64
CA SER A 13 -4.22 5.67 -1.72
C SER A 13 -3.20 4.57 -1.99
N ILE A 14 -3.30 3.42 -1.32
CA ILE A 14 -2.40 2.27 -1.59
C ILE A 14 -2.58 1.77 -3.03
N ILE A 15 -3.81 1.67 -3.53
CA ILE A 15 -4.07 1.26 -4.92
C ILE A 15 -3.47 2.28 -5.90
N PHE A 16 -3.63 3.57 -5.61
CA PHE A 16 -3.06 4.63 -6.43
C PHE A 16 -1.53 4.57 -6.48
N ILE A 17 -0.88 4.35 -5.33
CA ILE A 17 0.58 4.14 -5.25
C ILE A 17 0.98 2.90 -6.05
N ALA A 18 0.29 1.77 -5.87
CA ALA A 18 0.59 0.54 -6.60
C ALA A 18 0.48 0.71 -8.13
N ILE A 19 -0.47 1.52 -8.62
CA ILE A 19 -0.58 1.84 -10.04
C ILE A 19 0.61 2.69 -10.50
N LEU A 20 1.03 3.67 -9.70
CA LEU A 20 2.21 4.49 -10.02
C LEU A 20 3.50 3.66 -10.01
N ASP A 21 3.71 2.81 -9.01
CA ASP A 21 4.86 1.93 -8.91
C ASP A 21 4.87 0.90 -10.05
N ALA A 22 3.70 0.38 -10.45
CA ALA A 22 3.57 -0.46 -11.64
C ALA A 22 3.94 0.31 -12.92
N ALA A 23 3.46 1.54 -13.08
CA ALA A 23 3.77 2.39 -14.24
C ALA A 23 5.28 2.70 -14.33
N LEU A 24 5.92 3.01 -13.19
CA LEU A 24 7.36 3.22 -13.11
C LEU A 24 8.14 1.94 -13.44
N THR A 25 7.73 0.80 -12.89
CA THR A 25 8.34 -0.51 -13.17
C THR A 25 8.27 -0.84 -14.65
N ILE A 26 7.09 -0.65 -15.28
CA ILE A 26 6.90 -0.87 -16.71
C ILE A 26 7.76 0.11 -17.52
N SER A 27 7.81 1.38 -17.14
CA SER A 27 8.61 2.39 -17.85
C SER A 27 10.11 2.04 -17.86
N ILE A 28 10.66 1.65 -16.70
CA ILE A 28 12.06 1.21 -16.57
C ILE A 28 12.28 -0.07 -17.39
N PHE A 29 11.36 -1.03 -17.31
CA PHE A 29 11.44 -2.28 -18.07
C PHE A 29 11.46 -2.04 -19.59
N THR A 30 10.57 -1.17 -20.11
CA THR A 30 10.54 -0.82 -21.53
C THR A 30 11.85 -0.15 -21.96
N ARG A 31 12.40 0.77 -21.16
CA ARG A 31 13.70 1.39 -21.45
C ARG A 31 14.84 0.37 -21.46
N ALA A 32 14.84 -0.58 -20.53
CA ALA A 32 15.84 -1.64 -20.48
C ALA A 32 15.82 -2.50 -21.75
N ILE A 33 14.63 -2.90 -22.23
CA ILE A 33 14.47 -3.65 -23.48
C ILE A 33 14.97 -2.85 -24.68
N ILE A 34 14.59 -1.57 -24.80
CA ILE A 34 15.02 -0.71 -25.92
C ILE A 34 16.54 -0.59 -25.96
N SER A 35 17.20 -0.36 -24.81
CA SER A 35 18.66 -0.28 -24.73
C SER A 35 19.34 -1.59 -25.09
N LEU A 36 18.74 -2.73 -24.74
CA LEU A 36 19.25 -4.05 -25.07
C LEU A 36 19.17 -4.33 -26.58
N ILE A 37 18.09 -3.90 -27.25
CA ILE A 37 17.93 -3.98 -28.71
C ILE A 37 18.99 -3.12 -29.44
N HIS A 38 19.38 -1.97 -28.88
CA HIS A 38 20.42 -1.11 -29.44
C HIS A 38 21.86 -1.61 -29.14
N GLY A 39 22.03 -2.79 -28.55
CA GLY A 39 23.34 -3.37 -28.22
C GLY A 39 24.06 -2.68 -27.06
N GLN A 40 23.36 -1.82 -26.29
CA GLN A 40 23.91 -1.17 -25.12
C GLN A 40 23.67 -2.04 -23.89
N TRP A 41 24.72 -2.68 -23.39
CA TRP A 41 24.62 -3.62 -22.25
C TRP A 41 24.74 -2.92 -20.88
N ILE A 42 25.40 -1.77 -20.81
CA ILE A 42 25.61 -1.03 -19.56
C ILE A 42 24.29 -0.42 -19.01
N PRO A 43 23.44 0.26 -19.82
CA PRO A 43 22.22 0.87 -19.30
C PRO A 43 21.20 -0.13 -18.70
N PRO A 44 20.92 -1.29 -19.32
CA PRO A 44 20.06 -2.31 -18.73
C PRO A 44 20.57 -2.83 -17.38
N VAL A 45 21.89 -3.04 -17.23
CA VAL A 45 22.48 -3.54 -15.98
C VAL A 45 22.29 -2.57 -14.82
N ILE A 46 22.46 -1.26 -15.07
CA ILE A 46 22.23 -0.22 -14.06
C ILE A 46 20.73 -0.13 -13.70
N GLN A 47 19.85 -0.37 -14.67
CA GLN A 47 18.39 -0.32 -14.48
C GLN A 47 17.81 -1.54 -13.74
N ILE A 48 18.55 -2.65 -13.62
CA ILE A 48 18.11 -3.83 -12.85
C ILE A 48 17.92 -3.48 -11.37
N ILE A 49 18.77 -2.65 -10.79
CA ILE A 49 18.69 -2.26 -9.37
C ILE A 49 17.35 -1.58 -9.05
N PRO A 50 16.96 -0.48 -9.71
CA PRO A 50 15.65 0.14 -9.48
C PRO A 50 14.50 -0.78 -9.89
N LEU A 51 14.66 -1.63 -10.92
CA LEU A 51 13.62 -2.59 -11.32
C LEU A 51 13.31 -3.61 -10.21
N ILE A 52 14.34 -4.18 -9.58
CA ILE A 52 14.17 -5.11 -8.45
C ILE A 52 13.56 -4.37 -7.25
N PHE A 53 14.00 -3.14 -6.98
CA PHE A 53 13.49 -2.34 -5.88
C PHE A 53 11.99 -2.05 -6.02
N PHE A 54 11.57 -1.46 -7.15
CA PHE A 54 10.15 -1.16 -7.41
C PHE A 54 9.31 -2.43 -7.58
N GLY A 55 9.86 -3.48 -8.17
CA GLY A 55 9.17 -4.78 -8.27
C GLY A 55 8.89 -5.40 -6.89
N THR A 56 9.83 -5.25 -5.95
CA THR A 56 9.65 -5.71 -4.57
C THR A 56 8.59 -4.89 -3.84
N LEU A 57 8.60 -3.56 -3.98
CA LEU A 57 7.56 -2.68 -3.41
C LEU A 57 6.17 -3.06 -3.93
N LEU A 58 6.02 -3.17 -5.25
CA LEU A 58 4.76 -3.55 -5.90
C LEU A 58 4.26 -4.92 -5.40
N TYR A 59 5.16 -5.89 -5.25
CA TYR A 59 4.81 -7.21 -4.70
C TYR A 59 4.24 -7.11 -3.27
N PHE A 60 4.85 -6.31 -2.41
CA PHE A 60 4.36 -6.11 -1.04
C PHE A 60 2.99 -5.44 -0.99
N GLU A 61 2.78 -4.41 -1.80
CA GLU A 61 1.52 -3.67 -1.89
C GLU A 61 0.39 -4.54 -2.41
N VAL A 62 0.61 -5.25 -3.51
CA VAL A 62 -0.37 -6.19 -4.09
C VAL A 62 -0.67 -7.33 -3.12
N SER A 63 0.34 -7.89 -2.45
CA SER A 63 0.15 -8.92 -1.44
C SER A 63 -0.70 -8.43 -0.26
N PHE A 64 -0.53 -7.17 0.15
CA PHE A 64 -1.34 -6.55 1.20
C PHE A 64 -2.78 -6.30 0.72
N LEU A 65 -2.96 -5.74 -0.48
CA LEU A 65 -4.27 -5.51 -1.08
C LEU A 65 -5.04 -6.82 -1.27
N CYS A 66 -4.42 -7.87 -1.79
CA CYS A 66 -5.06 -9.18 -1.95
C CYS A 66 -5.57 -9.75 -0.62
N LYS A 67 -4.75 -9.69 0.44
CA LYS A 67 -5.19 -10.13 1.78
C LYS A 67 -6.35 -9.29 2.30
N TYR A 68 -6.30 -7.99 2.08
CA TYR A 68 -7.39 -7.08 2.46
C TYR A 68 -8.70 -7.40 1.73
N TYR A 69 -8.67 -7.56 0.41
CA TYR A 69 -9.87 -7.88 -0.36
C TYR A 69 -10.42 -9.28 -0.02
N GLN A 70 -9.57 -10.25 0.28
CA GLN A 70 -10.00 -11.57 0.75
C GLN A 70 -10.75 -11.48 2.09
N GLU A 71 -10.18 -10.79 3.09
CA GLU A 71 -10.84 -10.63 4.40
C GLU A 71 -12.07 -9.71 4.30
N LYS A 72 -12.04 -8.68 3.45
CA LYS A 72 -13.20 -7.85 3.13
C LYS A 72 -14.35 -8.69 2.56
N LYS A 73 -14.07 -9.59 1.61
CA LYS A 73 -15.09 -10.49 1.03
C LYS A 73 -15.69 -11.43 2.08
N LYS A 74 -14.88 -11.94 3.01
CA LYS A 74 -15.37 -12.78 4.13
C LYS A 74 -16.28 -12.03 5.09
N HIS A 75 -16.06 -10.73 5.28
CA HIS A 75 -16.83 -9.90 6.21
C HIS A 75 -17.92 -9.05 5.53
N SER A 76 -18.38 -9.44 4.33
CA SER A 76 -19.27 -8.62 3.50
C SER A 76 -20.64 -8.28 4.07
N HIS A 77 -21.07 -8.96 5.13
CA HIS A 77 -22.34 -8.67 5.81
C HIS A 77 -22.20 -7.72 7.01
N SER A 78 -20.98 -7.25 7.34
CA SER A 78 -20.76 -6.34 8.47
C SER A 78 -20.96 -4.87 8.06
N SER A 79 -21.69 -4.10 8.87
CA SER A 79 -21.82 -2.63 8.69
C SER A 79 -20.49 -1.86 8.81
N PHE A 80 -19.44 -2.51 9.33
CA PHE A 80 -18.07 -1.99 9.45
C PHE A 80 -17.05 -2.86 8.69
N GLN A 81 -17.44 -3.35 7.51
CA GLN A 81 -16.69 -4.30 6.70
C GLN A 81 -15.19 -3.96 6.55
N ASN A 82 -14.83 -2.71 6.24
CA ASN A 82 -13.42 -2.34 6.02
C ASN A 82 -12.64 -2.32 7.34
N THR A 83 -13.28 -1.88 8.43
CA THR A 83 -12.68 -1.86 9.77
C THR A 83 -12.44 -3.28 10.29
N THR A 84 -13.42 -4.17 10.12
CA THR A 84 -13.35 -5.57 10.54
C THR A 84 -12.30 -6.35 9.76
N ALA A 85 -12.19 -6.11 8.44
CA ALA A 85 -11.16 -6.72 7.61
C ALA A 85 -9.75 -6.28 8.03
N LEU A 86 -9.55 -4.99 8.35
CA LEU A 86 -8.26 -4.50 8.84
C LEU A 86 -7.90 -5.12 10.19
N LEU A 87 -8.88 -5.19 11.09
CA LEU A 87 -8.72 -5.75 12.42
C LEU A 87 -8.35 -7.24 12.33
N ALA A 88 -9.01 -8.01 11.47
CA ALA A 88 -8.71 -9.42 11.21
C ALA A 88 -7.28 -9.63 10.70
N ILE A 89 -6.78 -8.74 9.83
CA ILE A 89 -5.39 -8.80 9.36
C ILE A 89 -4.42 -8.48 10.49
N GLN A 90 -4.72 -7.47 11.30
CA GLN A 90 -3.87 -7.07 12.44
C GLN A 90 -3.83 -8.17 13.52
N THR A 91 -4.96 -8.74 13.90
CA THR A 91 -5.04 -9.75 14.97
C THR A 91 -4.38 -11.06 14.57
N LYS A 92 -4.44 -11.44 13.29
CA LYS A 92 -3.81 -12.67 12.80
C LYS A 92 -2.28 -12.59 12.79
N ASN A 93 -1.70 -11.40 12.62
CA ASN A 93 -0.24 -11.22 12.60
C ASN A 93 0.18 -9.74 12.83
N PRO A 94 0.23 -9.28 14.10
CA PRO A 94 0.37 -7.85 14.42
C PRO A 94 1.75 -7.29 14.04
N GLN A 95 2.82 -8.08 14.16
CA GLN A 95 4.17 -7.66 13.77
C GLN A 95 4.30 -7.46 12.27
N ARG A 96 3.84 -8.44 11.46
CA ARG A 96 3.83 -8.31 9.99
C ARG A 96 2.95 -7.17 9.51
N PHE A 97 1.84 -6.89 10.19
CA PHE A 97 0.98 -5.75 9.86
C PHE A 97 1.70 -4.41 10.03
N LYS A 98 2.40 -4.22 11.17
CA LYS A 98 3.21 -3.01 11.41
C LYS A 98 4.30 -2.83 10.34
N ILE A 99 5.02 -3.90 10.02
CA ILE A 99 6.07 -3.87 8.98
C ILE A 99 5.47 -3.47 7.63
N LYS A 100 4.34 -4.06 7.22
CA LYS A 100 3.68 -3.70 5.96
C LYS A 100 3.24 -2.25 5.89
N ILE A 101 2.70 -1.70 6.99
CA ILE A 101 2.35 -0.27 7.05
C ILE A 101 3.59 0.60 6.87
N ILE A 102 4.68 0.31 7.61
CA ILE A 102 5.94 1.06 7.49
C ILE A 102 6.47 1.01 6.06
N PHE A 103 6.46 -0.15 5.42
CA PHE A 103 6.87 -0.29 4.02
C PHE A 103 6.01 0.56 3.07
N ASN A 104 4.69 0.58 3.23
CA ASN A 104 3.83 1.43 2.39
C ASN A 104 4.10 2.93 2.61
N TYR A 105 4.44 3.36 3.84
CA TYR A 105 4.85 4.75 4.09
C TYR A 105 6.19 5.08 3.42
N ILE A 106 7.15 4.16 3.47
CA ILE A 106 8.43 4.32 2.80
C ILE A 106 8.23 4.40 1.28
N ALA A 107 7.43 3.51 0.69
CA ALA A 107 7.07 3.55 -0.72
C ALA A 107 6.44 4.89 -1.10
N CYS A 108 5.47 5.35 -0.32
CA CYS A 108 4.82 6.64 -0.52
C CYS A 108 5.83 7.81 -0.41
N GLY A 109 6.75 7.76 0.55
CA GLY A 109 7.84 8.73 0.68
C GLY A 109 8.77 8.78 -0.53
N PHE A 110 9.11 7.62 -1.11
CA PHE A 110 9.89 7.56 -2.34
C PHE A 110 9.14 8.16 -3.54
N VAL A 111 7.85 7.88 -3.67
CA VAL A 111 7.00 8.47 -4.73
C VAL A 111 6.87 9.98 -4.55
N VAL A 112 6.81 10.49 -3.32
CA VAL A 112 6.88 11.94 -3.04
C VAL A 112 8.21 12.52 -3.53
N LEU A 113 9.34 11.89 -3.21
CA LEU A 113 10.66 12.36 -3.61
C LEU A 113 10.87 12.36 -5.13
N MET A 114 10.25 11.41 -5.84
CA MET A 114 10.40 11.26 -7.29
C MET A 114 9.58 12.25 -8.13
N GLY A 115 8.58 12.94 -7.55
CA GLY A 115 7.76 13.86 -8.35
C GLY A 115 6.66 14.61 -7.64
N PHE A 116 6.67 14.70 -6.30
CA PHE A 116 5.67 15.39 -5.45
C PHE A 116 4.21 14.87 -5.57
N ILE A 117 3.89 14.03 -6.55
CA ILE A 117 2.59 13.38 -6.78
C ILE A 117 2.18 12.51 -5.57
N GLY A 118 3.15 11.99 -4.82
CA GLY A 118 2.91 11.17 -3.63
C GLY A 118 2.35 11.91 -2.40
N ILE A 119 2.28 13.25 -2.39
CA ILE A 119 1.85 13.99 -1.18
C ILE A 119 0.38 13.73 -0.85
N ILE A 120 -0.47 13.64 -1.88
CA ILE A 120 -1.90 13.39 -1.74
C ILE A 120 -2.16 12.02 -1.10
N PRO A 121 -1.64 10.89 -1.65
CA PRO A 121 -1.83 9.58 -1.02
C PRO A 121 -1.16 9.48 0.37
N LEU A 122 -0.06 10.19 0.64
CA LEU A 122 0.55 10.24 1.97
C LEU A 122 -0.39 10.85 3.02
N CYS A 123 -0.96 12.02 2.71
CA CYS A 123 -1.92 12.71 3.59
C CYS A 123 -3.17 11.85 3.86
N LEU A 124 -3.66 11.15 2.84
CA LEU A 124 -4.81 10.25 2.98
C LEU A 124 -4.46 9.00 3.81
N MET A 125 -3.26 8.45 3.66
CA MET A 125 -2.79 7.32 4.47
C MET A 125 -2.72 7.68 5.96
N ILE A 126 -2.14 8.85 6.30
CA ILE A 126 -2.04 9.32 7.69
C ILE A 126 -3.43 9.48 8.30
N LYS A 127 -4.35 10.16 7.60
CA LYS A 127 -5.72 10.38 8.07
C LYS A 127 -6.49 9.07 8.24
N GLY A 128 -6.28 8.11 7.34
CA GLY A 128 -6.90 6.79 7.39
C GLY A 128 -6.41 5.94 8.58
N GLN A 129 -5.09 5.91 8.82
CA GLN A 129 -4.51 5.17 9.94
C GLN A 129 -4.94 5.75 11.30
N GLN A 130 -4.94 7.07 11.44
CA GLN A 130 -5.41 7.72 12.67
C GLN A 130 -6.87 7.39 12.97
N ALA A 131 -7.73 7.39 11.94
CA ALA A 131 -9.13 7.02 12.09
C ALA A 131 -9.30 5.57 12.53
N TYR A 132 -8.48 4.66 12.03
CA TYR A 132 -8.47 3.26 12.44
C TYR A 132 -7.96 3.06 13.87
N GLN A 133 -6.88 3.72 14.29
CA GLN A 133 -6.42 3.61 15.67
C GLN A 133 -7.45 4.14 16.67
N LYS A 134 -8.15 5.23 16.33
CA LYS A 134 -9.21 5.78 17.17
C LYS A 134 -10.39 4.81 17.32
N SER A 135 -10.81 4.13 16.24
CA SER A 135 -11.91 3.16 16.29
C SER A 135 -11.56 1.87 17.04
N VAL A 136 -10.29 1.46 17.00
CA VAL A 136 -9.80 0.33 17.80
C VAL A 136 -9.78 0.69 19.28
N GLN A 137 -9.31 1.89 19.64
CA GLN A 137 -9.25 2.35 21.03
C GLN A 137 -10.65 2.52 21.64
N GLU A 138 -11.62 3.08 20.90
CA GLU A 138 -13.03 3.20 21.34
C GLU A 138 -13.66 1.82 21.59
N ASN A 139 -13.40 0.83 20.72
CA ASN A 139 -13.89 -0.54 20.93
C ASN A 139 -13.26 -1.22 22.16
N ILE A 140 -12.00 -0.93 22.48
CA ILE A 140 -11.34 -1.48 23.69
C ILE A 140 -11.91 -0.84 24.97
N ASN A 141 -12.17 0.47 24.96
CA ASN A 141 -12.73 1.17 26.11
C ASN A 141 -14.19 0.77 26.38
N ASN A 142 -15.02 0.60 25.36
CA ASN A 142 -16.41 0.12 25.51
C ASN A 142 -16.51 -1.34 25.96
N LYS A 143 -15.43 -2.12 25.88
CA LYS A 143 -15.38 -3.51 26.36
C LYS A 143 -14.87 -3.63 27.81
N LYS A 144 -14.40 -2.52 28.38
CA LYS A 144 -13.91 -2.42 29.77
C LYS A 144 -14.92 -1.74 30.72
N MET A 145 -15.98 -1.15 30.18
CA MET A 145 -17.21 -0.81 30.91
C MET A 145 -18.18 -1.99 30.85
#